data_AF-X0X2K0-F1
#
_entry.id   AF-X0X2K0-F1
#
_cell.length_a   1.000
_cell.length_b   1.000
_cell.length_c   1.000
_cell.angle_alpha   90.00
_cell.angle_beta   90.00
_cell.angle_gamma   90.00
#
_symmetry.space_group_name_H-M   'P 1'
#
loop_
_entity.id
_entity.type
_entity.pdbx_description
1 polymer ?
#
loop_
_entity_poly.entity_id
_entity_poly.type
_entity_poly.pdbx_seq_one_letter_code
_entity_poly.pdbx_strand_id
1 'polypeptide(L)' 'MLYSKTAKYAVLALAEVAAREADGLVATKLIAEATSSPYPLLAKIVNQLHRAGLIKATRGKRGG' A
#
# COMPACT_ATOMS: atom_id res chain seq x y z
N MET A 1 -8.05 16.51 10.99
CA MET A 1 -8.21 16.30 9.53
C MET A 1 -9.65 15.92 9.25
N LEU A 2 -10.21 16.37 8.13
CA LEU A 2 -11.56 16.02 7.69
C LEU A 2 -11.75 14.51 7.41
N TYR A 3 -10.65 13.81 7.07
CA TYR A 3 -10.63 12.37 6.75
C TYR A 3 -9.91 11.53 7.80
N SER A 4 -10.27 10.24 7.87
CA SER A 4 -9.67 9.28 8.79
C SER A 4 -8.19 9.03 8.49
N LYS A 5 -7.42 8.62 9.51
CA LYS A 5 -6.02 8.20 9.31
C LYS A 5 -5.90 7.07 8.28
N THR A 6 -6.86 6.15 8.26
CA THR A 6 -6.92 5.06 7.27
C THR A 6 -7.05 5.59 5.84
N ALA A 7 -7.92 6.58 5.61
CA ALA A 7 -8.07 7.18 4.30
C ALA A 7 -6.78 7.90 3.85
N LYS A 8 -6.12 8.62 4.75
CA LYS A 8 -4.81 9.24 4.46
C LYS A 8 -3.79 8.21 3.98
N TYR A 9 -3.62 7.11 4.72
CA TYR A 9 -2.64 6.09 4.36
C TYR A 9 -3.03 5.24 3.15
N ALA A 10 -4.33 5.09 2.87
CA ALA A 10 -4.80 4.47 1.63
C ALA A 10 -4.38 5.28 0.39
N VAL A 11 -4.58 6.60 0.42
CA VAL A 11 -4.17 7.49 -0.67
C VAL A 11 -2.65 7.48 -0.84
N LEU A 12 -1.89 7.55 0.25
CA LEU A 12 -0.43 7.46 0.20
C LEU A 12 0.03 6.11 -0.37
N ALA A 13 -0.57 4.99 0.04
CA ALA A 13 -0.22 3.68 -0.49
C ALA A 13 -0.45 3.59 -2.01
N LEU A 14 -1.58 4.10 -2.51
CA LEU A 14 -1.87 4.15 -3.94
C LEU A 14 -0.84 5.01 -4.70
N ALA A 15 -0.47 6.16 -4.15
CA ALA A 15 0.54 7.03 -4.74
C ALA A 15 1.91 6.34 -4.81
N GLU A 16 2.33 5.65 -3.75
CA GLU A 16 3.60 4.93 -3.70
C GLU A 16 3.66 3.75 -4.67
N VAL A 17 2.54 3.04 -4.87
CA VAL A 17 2.41 1.97 -5.86
C VAL A 17 2.51 2.55 -7.28
N ALA A 18 1.77 3.61 -7.57
CA ALA A 18 1.79 4.26 -8.89
C ALA A 18 3.17 4.84 -9.22
N ALA A 19 3.85 5.45 -8.24
CA ALA A 19 5.18 6.04 -8.42
C ALA A 19 6.27 5.01 -8.75
N ARG A 20 6.06 3.73 -8.45
CA ARG A 20 7.04 2.64 -8.64
C ARG A 20 6.53 1.54 -9.57
N GLU A 21 5.42 1.77 -10.28
CA GLU A 21 4.83 0.77 -11.17
C GLU A 21 5.82 0.30 -12.25
N ALA A 22 6.67 1.20 -12.75
CA ALA A 22 7.72 0.89 -13.72
C ALA A 22 8.83 -0.04 -13.18
N ASP A 23 9.04 -0.05 -11.86
CA ASP A 23 10.07 -0.87 -11.20
C ASP A 23 9.56 -2.28 -10.83
N GLY A 24 8.25 -2.53 -11.05
CA GLY A 24 7.60 -3.82 -10.82
C GLY A 24 6.75 -3.86 -9.55
N LEU A 25 6.75 -5.01 -8.87
CA LEU A 25 5.92 -5.23 -7.68
C LEU A 25 6.45 -4.43 -6.48
N VAL A 26 5.55 -3.74 -5.78
CA VAL A 26 5.91 -2.88 -4.64
C VAL A 26 5.55 -3.59 -3.33
N ALA A 27 6.57 -4.04 -2.59
CA ALA A 27 6.35 -4.69 -1.31
C ALA A 27 5.68 -3.73 -0.32
N THR A 28 4.61 -4.18 0.36
CA THR A 28 3.91 -3.39 1.39
C THR A 28 4.85 -2.84 2.48
N LYS A 29 5.94 -3.55 2.79
CA LYS A 29 6.94 -3.09 3.75
C LYS A 29 7.66 -1.80 3.30
N LEU A 30 7.99 -1.69 2.01
CA LEU A 30 8.59 -0.49 1.45
C LEU A 30 7.63 0.70 1.53
N ILE A 31 6.36 0.46 1.24
CA ILE A 31 5.32 1.50 1.35
C ILE A 31 5.18 1.95 2.82
N ALA A 32 5.28 1.02 3.78
CA ALA A 32 5.19 1.34 5.21
C ALA A 32 6.36 2.23 5.67
N GLU A 33 7.57 1.91 5.21
CA GLU A 33 8.77 2.70 5.45
C GLU A 33 8.67 4.10 4.81
N ALA A 34 8.30 4.17 3.52
CA ALA A 34 8.15 5.44 2.79
C ALA A 34 7.08 6.37 3.40
N THR A 35 6.00 5.79 3.93
CA THR A 35 4.90 6.55 4.55
C THR A 35 5.07 6.75 6.06
N SER A 36 6.19 6.29 6.64
CA SER A 36 6.43 6.31 8.09
C SER A 36 5.25 5.72 8.90
N SER A 37 4.68 4.63 8.40
CA SER A 37 3.52 3.97 9.01
C SER A 37 3.86 2.57 9.52
N PRO A 38 3.19 2.09 10.59
CA PRO A 38 3.38 0.71 11.04
C PRO A 38 2.96 -0.29 9.96
N TYR A 39 3.83 -1.25 9.67
CA TYR A 39 3.55 -2.30 8.68
C TYR A 39 2.18 -3.01 8.88
N PRO A 40 1.76 -3.40 10.10
CA PRO A 40 0.47 -4.06 10.29
C PRO A 40 -0.74 -3.21 9.87
N LEU A 41 -0.66 -1.89 10.10
CA LEU A 41 -1.68 -0.95 9.65
C LEU A 41 -1.74 -0.93 8.13
N LEU A 42 -0.59 -0.80 7.49
CA LEU A 42 -0.52 -0.68 6.05
C LEU A 42 -0.89 -1.98 5.33
N ALA A 43 -0.50 -3.14 5.86
CA ALA A 43 -0.92 -4.44 5.35
C ALA A 43 -2.45 -4.60 5.36
N LYS A 44 -3.12 -4.12 6.41
CA LYS A 44 -4.59 -4.08 6.46
C LYS A 44 -5.16 -3.17 5.35
N ILE A 45 -4.57 -1.99 5.16
CA ILE A 45 -5.00 -1.03 4.14
C ILE A 45 -4.81 -1.58 2.72
N VAL A 46 -3.63 -2.12 2.40
CA VAL A 46 -3.32 -2.73 1.10
C VAL A 46 -4.28 -3.88 0.80
N ASN A 47 -4.59 -4.72 1.78
CA ASN A 47 -5.58 -5.78 1.62
C ASN A 47 -7.00 -5.21 1.34
N GLN A 48 -7.39 -4.10 1.97
CA GLN A 48 -8.66 -3.42 1.67
C GLN A 48 -8.68 -2.85 0.24
N LEU A 49 -7.59 -2.22 -0.19
CA LEU A 49 -7.44 -1.68 -1.55
C LEU A 49 -7.50 -2.80 -2.60
N HIS A 50 -6.82 -3.92 -2.36
CA HIS A 50 -6.87 -5.08 -3.23
C HIS A 50 -8.27 -5.67 -3.35
N ARG A 51 -8.97 -5.86 -2.22
CA ARG A 51 -10.36 -6.34 -2.21
C ARG A 51 -11.33 -5.38 -2.91
N ALA A 52 -11.04 -4.08 -2.88
CA ALA A 52 -11.79 -3.07 -3.62
C ALA A 52 -11.43 -3.01 -5.12
N GLY A 53 -10.47 -3.81 -5.59
CA GLY A 53 -10.04 -3.84 -6.99
C GLY A 53 -9.16 -2.66 -7.41
N LEU A 54 -8.68 -1.86 -6.46
CA LEU A 54 -7.87 -0.67 -6.74
C LEU A 54 -6.40 -1.00 -7.03
N ILE A 55 -5.93 -2.15 -6.54
CA ILE A 55 -4.58 -2.68 -6.79
C ILE A 55 -4.63 -4.20 -6.97
N LYS A 56 -3.61 -4.74 -7.63
CA LYS A 56 -3.33 -6.18 -7.67
C LYS A 56 -2.26 -6.49 -6.63
N ALA A 57 -2.43 -7.58 -5.90
CA ALA A 57 -1.46 -8.04 -4.90
C ALA A 57 -0.92 -9.41 -5.34
N THR A 58 0.40 -9.56 -5.34
CA THR A 58 1.08 -10.81 -5.67
C THR A 58 1.66 -11.43 -4.41
N ARG A 59 1.36 -12.70 -4.15
CA ARG A 59 1.89 -13.42 -2.97
C ARG A 59 3.28 -13.99 -3.24
N GLY A 60 4.02 -14.26 -2.16
CA GLY A 60 5.29 -14.98 -2.18
C GLY A 60 6.48 -14.14 -1.74
N LYS A 61 7.68 -14.75 -1.69
CA LYS A 61 8.92 -14.12 -1.21
C LYS A 61 9.34 -12.87 -2.01
N ARG A 62 8.94 -12.80 -3.28
CA ARG A 62 9.15 -11.64 -4.19
C ARG A 62 7.82 -10.96 -4.56
N GLY A 63 6.80 -11.19 -3.74
CA GLY A 63 5.50 -10.57 -3.91
C GLY A 63 5.50 -9.08 -3.53
N GLY A 64 4.42 -8.41 -3.89
CA GLY A 64 4.13 -7.02 -3.64
C GLY A 64 2.65 -6.78 -3.85
#